data_AF-A0A3S2A4Z5-F1
#
_entry.id   AF-A0A3S2A4Z5-F1
#
_cell.length_a   1.000
_cell.length_b   1.000
_cell.length_c   1.000
_cell.angle_alpha   90.00
_cell.angle_beta   90.00
_cell.angle_gamma   90.00
#
_symmetry.space_group_name_H-M   'P 1'
#
loop_
_entity.id
_entity.type
_entity.pdbx_description
1 polymer ?
#
loop_
_entity_poly.entity_id
_entity_poly.type
_entity_poly.pdbx_seq_one_letter_code
_entity_poly.pdbx_strand_id
1 'polypeptide(L)'
;RPSQAGEFANRTYAAFRAAFDKQYAGKRIPLELGFHFALMNDGAYWNALERFAGEVCVKADVECISFRDYVQRQDAGQRQVSVGG
;
A
#
# COMPACT_ATOMS: atom_id res chain seq x y z
N ARG A 1 -1.20 17.64 17.23
CA ARG A 1 -2.33 18.55 17.57
C ARG A 1 -3.32 18.51 16.41
N PRO A 2 -4.65 18.49 16.63
CA PRO A 2 -5.65 18.45 15.55
C PRO A 2 -5.47 19.56 14.50
N SER A 3 -5.01 20.74 14.93
CA SER A 3 -4.71 21.88 14.04
C SER A 3 -3.65 21.60 12.95
N GLN A 4 -2.88 20.51 13.08
CA GLN A 4 -1.86 20.10 12.11
C GLN A 4 -2.27 18.86 11.30
N ALA A 5 -3.53 18.41 11.41
CA ALA A 5 -4.02 17.21 10.73
C ALA A 5 -3.73 17.21 9.22
N GLY A 6 -3.94 18.35 8.54
CA GLY A 6 -3.63 18.48 7.11
C GLY A 6 -2.15 18.32 6.79
N GLU A 7 -1.24 18.87 7.61
CA GLU A 7 0.20 18.69 7.44
C GLU A 7 0.60 17.22 7.62
N PHE A 8 0.09 16.57 8.67
CA PHE A 8 0.35 15.15 8.90
C PHE A 8 -0.18 14.29 7.76
N ALA A 9 -1.40 14.56 7.26
CA ALA A 9 -1.96 13.85 6.11
C ALA A 9 -1.07 14.00 4.88
N ASN A 10 -0.63 15.22 4.56
CA ASN A 10 0.25 15.47 3.41
C ASN A 10 1.60 14.77 3.54
N ARG A 11 2.22 14.81 4.73
CA ARG A 11 3.52 14.14 4.97
C ARG A 11 3.38 12.62 4.89
N THR A 12 2.31 12.07 5.44
CA THR A 12 2.00 10.64 5.35
C THR A 12 1.74 10.22 3.91
N TYR A 13 0.93 10.97 3.16
CA TYR A 13 0.67 10.71 1.75
C TYR A 13 1.96 10.74 0.92
N ALA A 14 2.82 11.75 1.13
CA ALA A 14 4.11 11.84 0.45
C ALA A 14 5.01 10.63 0.75
N ALA A 15 5.02 10.14 2.00
CA ALA A 15 5.76 8.95 2.37
C ALA A 15 5.25 7.69 1.65
N PHE A 16 3.92 7.50 1.56
CA PHE A 16 3.34 6.38 0.82
C PHE A 16 3.66 6.43 -0.67
N ARG A 17 3.54 7.61 -1.30
CA ARG A 17 3.90 7.81 -2.71
C ARG A 17 5.38 7.53 -2.96
N ALA A 18 6.28 8.04 -2.12
CA ALA A 18 7.71 7.79 -2.27
C ALA A 18 8.06 6.29 -2.16
N ALA A 19 7.45 5.58 -1.20
CA ALA A 19 7.64 4.14 -1.05
C ALA A 19 7.11 3.36 -2.26
N PHE A 20 5.93 3.72 -2.76
CA PHE A 20 5.35 3.11 -3.95
C PHE A 20 6.18 3.39 -5.20
N ASP A 21 6.54 4.64 -5.48
CA ASP A 21 7.26 5.04 -6.69
C ASP A 21 8.63 4.33 -6.78
N LYS A 22 9.30 4.14 -5.65
CA LYS A 22 10.53 3.35 -5.57
C LYS A 22 10.35 1.91 -6.05
N GLN A 23 9.23 1.27 -5.70
CA GLN A 23 8.97 -0.12 -6.13
C GLN A 23 8.40 -0.17 -7.54
N TYR A 24 7.53 0.77 -7.88
CA TYR A 24 6.86 0.84 -9.17
C TYR A 24 7.84 1.12 -10.33
N ALA A 25 8.82 1.99 -10.11
CA ALA A 25 9.90 2.24 -11.06
C ALA A 25 11.09 1.27 -10.93
N GLY A 26 11.03 0.32 -9.98
CA GLY A 26 12.17 -0.49 -9.58
C GLY A 26 11.85 -1.97 -9.53
N LYS A 27 12.25 -2.61 -8.42
CA LYS A 27 12.22 -4.07 -8.25
C LYS A 27 10.80 -4.66 -8.09
N ARG A 28 9.76 -3.83 -8.04
CA ARG A 28 8.37 -4.26 -7.85
C ARG A 28 8.18 -5.16 -6.62
N ILE A 29 8.90 -4.89 -5.52
CA ILE A 29 8.68 -5.58 -4.25
C ILE A 29 7.32 -5.12 -3.70
N PRO A 30 6.45 -6.02 -3.20
CA PRO A 30 5.16 -5.64 -2.62
C PRO A 30 5.31 -4.60 -1.51
N LEU A 31 4.47 -3.55 -1.57
CA LEU A 31 4.39 -2.51 -0.54
C LEU A 31 3.27 -2.86 0.44
N GLU A 32 3.63 -3.03 1.71
CA GLU A 32 2.70 -3.23 2.81
C GLU A 32 2.57 -1.93 3.63
N LEU A 33 1.33 -1.50 3.90
CA LEU A 33 1.03 -0.32 4.71
C LEU A 33 0.18 -0.71 5.92
N GLY A 34 0.81 -0.77 7.10
CA GLY A 34 0.13 -1.09 8.37
C GLY A 34 -0.51 0.12 9.03
N PHE A 35 -1.71 -0.04 9.58
CA PHE A 35 -2.47 1.02 10.26
C PHE A 35 -3.09 0.56 11.57
N HIS A 36 -3.33 1.52 12.45
CA HIS A 36 -4.19 1.37 13.61
C HIS A 36 -5.59 1.94 13.30
N PHE A 37 -6.64 1.23 13.72
CA PHE A 37 -8.03 1.67 13.59
C PHE A 37 -8.39 2.75 14.63
N ALA A 38 -7.69 3.88 14.58
CA ALA A 38 -7.91 5.04 15.43
C ALA A 38 -7.83 6.34 14.61
N LEU A 39 -8.67 7.32 14.93
CA LEU A 39 -8.70 8.63 14.29
C LEU A 39 -7.66 9.58 14.91
N MET A 40 -6.41 9.14 15.00
CA MET A 40 -5.31 9.96 15.49
C MET A 40 -5.12 11.20 14.60
N ASN A 41 -4.89 12.35 15.23
CA ASN A 41 -4.74 13.64 14.53
C ASN A 41 -5.90 13.92 13.56
N ASP A 42 -7.14 13.75 14.05
CA ASP A 42 -8.36 14.05 13.30
C ASP A 42 -8.47 13.26 11.98
N GLY A 43 -8.02 11.99 12.01
CA GLY A 43 -8.10 11.10 10.87
C GLY A 43 -7.07 11.36 9.77
N ALA A 44 -6.07 12.21 9.99
CA ALA A 44 -5.05 12.58 8.99
C ALA A 44 -4.45 11.38 8.23
N TYR A 45 -4.14 10.30 8.94
CA TYR A 45 -3.54 9.09 8.36
C TYR A 45 -4.52 8.29 7.50
N TRP A 46 -5.79 8.24 7.89
CA TRP A 46 -6.86 7.63 7.10
C TRP A 46 -7.10 8.41 5.80
N ASN A 47 -7.16 9.73 5.88
CA ASN A 47 -7.29 10.59 4.69
C ASN A 47 -6.12 10.41 3.72
N ALA A 48 -4.89 10.27 4.25
CA ALA A 48 -3.70 10.00 3.44
C ALA A 48 -3.76 8.62 2.77
N LEU A 49 -4.23 7.59 3.47
CA LEU A 49 -4.40 6.23 2.95
C LEU A 49 -5.46 6.20 1.85
N GLU A 50 -6.63 6.77 2.09
CA GLU A 50 -7.74 6.81 1.13
C GLU A 50 -7.32 7.49 -0.16
N ARG A 51 -6.68 8.67 -0.06
CA ARG A 51 -6.13 9.37 -1.22
C ARG A 51 -5.11 8.52 -1.97
N PHE A 52 -4.15 7.92 -1.27
CA PHE A 52 -3.14 7.08 -1.89
C PHE A 52 -3.76 5.89 -2.63
N ALA A 53 -4.68 5.18 -1.98
CA ALA A 53 -5.36 4.02 -2.56
C ALA A 53 -6.19 4.42 -3.80
N GLY A 54 -6.92 5.54 -3.75
CA GLY A 54 -7.71 6.04 -4.88
C GLY A 54 -6.88 6.34 -6.13
N GLU A 55 -5.64 6.78 -5.97
CA GLU A 55 -4.74 7.08 -7.10
C GLU A 55 -3.94 5.86 -7.60
N VAL A 56 -3.62 4.93 -6.70
CA VAL A 56 -2.69 3.82 -6.96
C VAL A 56 -3.40 2.52 -7.30
N CYS A 57 -4.45 2.16 -6.55
CA CYS A 57 -5.15 0.88 -6.72
C CYS A 57 -5.98 0.80 -8.02
N VAL A 58 -6.20 1.92 -8.70
CA VAL A 58 -6.90 1.99 -9.99
C VAL A 58 -5.98 1.86 -11.21
N LYS A 59 -4.67 1.75 -11.00
CA LYS A 59 -3.71 1.58 -12.09
C LYS A 59 -3.80 0.15 -12.63
N ALA A 60 -3.74 0.00 -13.95
CA ALA A 60 -3.95 -1.29 -14.62
C ALA A 60 -2.93 -2.38 -14.22
N ASP A 61 -1.73 -1.98 -13.81
CA ASP A 61 -0.63 -2.88 -13.42
C ASP A 61 -0.35 -2.87 -11.91
N VAL A 62 -1.34 -2.50 -11.10
CA VAL A 62 -1.27 -2.50 -9.63
C VAL A 62 -2.43 -3.30 -9.06
N GLU A 63 -2.15 -4.13 -8.07
CA GLU A 63 -3.16 -4.87 -7.31
C GLU A 63 -3.09 -4.47 -5.83
N CYS A 64 -4.20 -3.99 -5.29
CA CYS A 64 -4.38 -3.77 -3.86
C CYS A 64 -5.19 -4.92 -3.27
N ILE A 65 -4.47 -5.91 -2.72
CA ILE A 65 -5.04 -7.17 -2.22
C ILE A 65 -4.75 -7.36 -0.73
N SER A 66 -5.45 -8.30 -0.10
CA SER A 66 -5.14 -8.67 1.28
C SER A 66 -3.82 -9.44 1.36
N PHE A 67 -3.16 -9.39 2.53
CA PHE A 67 -1.96 -10.18 2.79
C PHE A 67 -2.21 -11.69 2.59
N ARG A 68 -3.40 -12.18 2.97
CA ARG A 68 -3.81 -13.57 2.73
C ARG A 68 -3.78 -13.92 1.24
N ASP A 69 -4.39 -13.08 0.40
CA ASP A 69 -4.47 -13.35 -1.04
C ASP A 69 -3.09 -13.27 -1.69
N TYR A 70 -2.21 -12.38 -1.20
CA TYR A 70 -0.81 -12.34 -1.61
C TYR A 70 -0.08 -13.66 -1.32
N VAL A 71 -0.14 -14.15 -0.08
CA VAL A 71 0.49 -15.42 0.32
C VAL A 71 -0.04 -16.59 -0.51
N GLN A 72 -1.36 -16.69 -0.68
CA GLN A 72 -1.98 -17.75 -1.48
C GLN A 72 -1.48 -17.76 -2.93
N ARG A 73 -1.27 -16.59 -3.53
CA ARG A 73 -0.73 -16.47 -4.90
C ARG A 73 0.75 -16.85 -4.98
N GLN A 74 1.55 -16.48 -3.99
CA GLN A 74 2.96 -16.87 -3.92
C GLN A 74 3.09 -18.40 -3.84
N ASP A 75 2.30 -19.04 -2.97
CA ASP A 75 2.29 -20.50 -2.83
C ASP A 75 1.85 -21.20 -4.14
N ALA A 76 0.82 -20.68 -4.81
CA ALA A 76 0.35 -21.22 -6.08
C ALA A 76 1.42 -21.10 -7.18
N GLY A 77 2.10 -19.96 -7.28
CA GLY A 77 3.19 -19.74 -8.22
C GLY A 77 4.38 -20.68 -7.96
N GLN A 78 4.75 -20.88 -6.70
CA GLN A 78 5.80 -21.84 -6.33
C GLN A 78 5.44 -23.28 -6.72
N ARG A 79 4.17 -23.69 -6.51
CA ARG A 79 3.69 -25.02 -6.93
C ARG A 79 3.76 -25.20 -8.45
N GLN A 80 3.40 -24.20 -9.23
CA GLN A 80 3.48 -24.28 -10.70
C GLN A 80 4.91 -24.50 -11.19
N VAL A 81 5.89 -23.81 -10.59
CA VAL A 81 7.32 -24.01 -10.92
C VAL A 81 7.78 -25.43 -10.57
N SER A 82 7.32 -25.98 -9.44
CA SER A 82 7.74 -27.31 -8.98
C SER A 82 7.16 -28.50 -9.76
N VAL A 83 6.05 -28.33 -10.48
CA VAL A 83 5.41 -29.41 -11.27
C VAL A 83 5.91 -29.44 -12.72
N GLY A 84 6.56 -28.37 -13.19
CA GLY A 84 7.09 -28.27 -14.56
C GLY A 84 8.54 -28.74 -14.74
N GLY A 85 9.09 -29.51 -13.80
CA GLY A 85 10.46 -30.04 -13.82
C GLY A 85 10.55 -31.53 -14.08
#